data_AF-L0KAG8-F1
#
_entry.id   AF-L0KAG8-F1
#
_cell.length_a   1.000
_cell.length_b   1.000
_cell.length_c   1.000
_cell.angle_alpha   90.00
_cell.angle_beta   90.00
_cell.angle_gamma   90.00
#
_symmetry.space_group_name_H-M   'P 1'
#
loop_
_entity.id
_entity.type
_entity.pdbx_description
1 polymer ?
#
loop_
_entity_poly.entity_id
_entity_poly.type
_entity_poly.pdbx_seq_one_letter_code
_entity_poly.pdbx_strand_id
1 'polypeptide(L)'
;MSDYKKQINQLKDKLDKANRKKAVAEDRLDNLKEKKKELLKQIEDYGIKPEELEDEIKELENKLQASLAKAQELLPDDQILDQTRKK
;
A
#
# COMPACT_ATOMS: atom_id res chain seq x y z
N MET A 1 -42.79 -6.42 -38.45
CA MET A 1 -43.03 -7.21 -37.22
C MET A 1 -41.80 -8.00 -36.75
N SER A 2 -41.00 -8.60 -37.64
CA SER A 2 -39.78 -9.36 -37.27
C SER A 2 -38.66 -8.50 -36.65
N ASP A 3 -38.45 -7.27 -37.15
CA ASP A 3 -37.33 -6.41 -36.71
C ASP A 3 -37.52 -5.84 -35.30
N TYR A 4 -38.75 -5.50 -34.92
CA TYR A 4 -39.05 -5.03 -33.57
C TYR A 4 -38.76 -6.09 -32.51
N LYS A 5 -39.03 -7.37 -32.81
CA LYS A 5 -38.72 -8.48 -31.91
C LYS A 5 -37.21 -8.67 -31.73
N LYS A 6 -36.42 -8.49 -32.80
CA LYS A 6 -34.95 -8.49 -32.73
C LYS A 6 -34.43 -7.33 -31.88
N GLN A 7 -34.96 -6.12 -32.06
CA GLN A 7 -34.54 -4.95 -31.27
C GLN A 7 -34.86 -5.10 -29.78
N ILE A 8 -36.04 -5.63 -29.44
CA ILE A 8 -36.42 -5.89 -28.04
C ILE A 8 -35.48 -6.93 -27.40
N ASN A 9 -35.13 -8.00 -28.12
CA ASN A 9 -34.19 -8.99 -27.62
C ASN A 9 -32.79 -8.41 -27.42
N GLN A 10 -32.30 -7.58 -28.36
CA GLN A 10 -31.01 -6.89 -28.20
C GLN A 10 -31.00 -5.94 -27.00
N LEU A 11 -32.11 -5.25 -26.73
CA LEU A 11 -32.24 -4.38 -25.56
C LEU A 11 -32.22 -5.18 -24.26
N LYS A 12 -32.94 -6.32 -24.21
CA LYS A 12 -32.87 -7.25 -23.07
C LYS A 12 -31.45 -7.76 -22.81
N ASP A 13 -30.75 -8.23 -23.85
CA ASP A 13 -29.38 -8.71 -23.70
C ASP A 13 -28.41 -7.63 -23.21
N LYS A 14 -28.58 -6.39 -23.68
CA LYS A 14 -27.80 -5.24 -23.22
C LYS A 14 -28.09 -4.92 -21.75
N LEU A 15 -29.36 -4.98 -21.35
CA LEU A 15 -29.79 -4.72 -19.98
C LEU A 15 -29.24 -5.79 -19.02
N ASP A 16 -29.31 -7.07 -19.40
CA ASP A 16 -28.78 -8.17 -18.59
C ASP A 16 -27.26 -8.06 -18.42
N LYS A 17 -26.54 -7.71 -19.50
CA LYS A 17 -25.10 -7.43 -19.42
C LYS A 17 -24.80 -6.24 -18.52
N ALA A 18 -25.59 -5.17 -18.58
CA ALA A 18 -25.41 -4.00 -17.72
C ALA A 18 -25.66 -4.34 -16.25
N ASN A 19 -26.71 -5.10 -15.94
CA ASN A 19 -27.02 -5.55 -14.59
C ASN A 19 -25.91 -6.42 -14.01
N ARG A 20 -25.37 -7.36 -14.80
CA ARG A 20 -24.22 -8.17 -14.37
C ARG A 20 -22.98 -7.31 -14.11
N LYS A 21 -22.69 -6.35 -14.98
CA LYS A 21 -21.57 -5.41 -14.79
C LYS A 21 -21.74 -4.57 -13.52
N LYS A 22 -22.96 -4.13 -13.23
CA LYS A 22 -23.29 -3.38 -12.02
C LYS A 22 -23.03 -4.22 -10.77
N ALA A 23 -23.55 -5.44 -10.70
CA ALA A 23 -23.32 -6.34 -9.57
C ALA A 23 -21.82 -6.58 -9.31
N VAL A 24 -21.05 -6.87 -10.37
CA VAL A 24 -19.60 -7.04 -10.24
C VAL A 24 -18.89 -5.78 -9.77
N ALA A 25 -19.35 -4.59 -10.18
CA ALA A 25 -18.78 -3.33 -9.73
C ALA A 25 -19.12 -3.04 -8.26
N GLU A 26 -20.33 -3.37 -7.82
CA GLU A 26 -20.77 -3.27 -6.42
C GLU A 26 -19.93 -4.20 -5.54
N ASP A 27 -19.80 -5.49 -5.92
CA ASP A 27 -18.95 -6.45 -5.20
C ASP A 27 -17.49 -5.98 -5.10
N ARG A 28 -16.94 -5.42 -6.19
CA ARG A 28 -15.57 -4.87 -6.19
C ARG A 28 -15.44 -3.67 -5.28
N LEU A 29 -16.42 -2.77 -5.28
CA LEU A 29 -16.42 -1.59 -4.44
C LEU A 29 -16.43 -1.98 -2.95
N ASP A 30 -17.25 -2.94 -2.57
CA ASP A 30 -17.34 -3.39 -1.19
C ASP A 30 -16.04 -4.09 -0.75
N ASN A 31 -15.46 -4.93 -1.60
CA ASN A 31 -14.13 -5.51 -1.34
C ASN A 31 -13.04 -4.44 -1.15
N LEU A 32 -13.05 -3.37 -1.96
CA LEU A 32 -12.08 -2.28 -1.82
C LEU A 32 -12.28 -1.48 -0.54
N LYS A 33 -13.54 -1.26 -0.12
CA LYS A 33 -13.85 -0.58 1.14
C LYS A 33 -13.36 -1.39 2.34
N GLU A 34 -13.57 -2.70 2.34
CA GLU A 34 -13.09 -3.58 3.42
C GLU A 34 -11.56 -3.59 3.49
N LYS A 35 -10.86 -3.72 2.35
CA LYS A 35 -9.40 -3.60 2.29
C LYS A 35 -8.89 -2.25 2.81
N LYS A 36 -9.58 -1.15 2.46
CA LYS A 36 -9.22 0.17 2.95
C LYS A 36 -9.35 0.26 4.47
N LYS A 37 -10.45 -0.25 5.04
CA LYS A 37 -10.63 -0.28 6.51
C LYS A 37 -9.55 -1.10 7.19
N GLU A 38 -9.21 -2.25 6.62
CA GLU A 38 -8.15 -3.11 7.16
C GLU A 38 -6.79 -2.41 7.15
N LEU A 39 -6.43 -1.76 6.04
CA LEU A 39 -5.19 -0.98 5.95
C LEU A 39 -5.16 0.18 6.96
N LEU A 40 -6.27 0.92 7.10
CA LEU A 40 -6.37 2.00 8.09
C LEU A 40 -6.21 1.47 9.51
N LYS A 41 -6.84 0.33 9.82
CA LYS A 41 -6.70 -0.30 11.13
C LYS A 41 -5.27 -0.77 11.39
N GLN A 42 -4.60 -1.36 10.40
CA GLN A 42 -3.20 -1.74 10.54
C GLN A 42 -2.32 -0.51 10.82
N ILE A 43 -2.54 0.60 10.12
CA ILE A 43 -1.82 1.86 10.33
C ILE A 43 -2.07 2.39 11.76
N GLU A 44 -3.32 2.40 12.22
CA GLU A 44 -3.67 2.78 13.59
C GLU A 44 -3.07 1.83 14.65
N ASP A 45 -3.01 0.52 14.39
CA ASP A 45 -2.41 -0.48 15.28
C ASP A 45 -0.89 -0.25 15.44
N TYR A 46 -0.22 0.32 14.44
CA TYR A 46 1.18 0.80 14.56
C TYR A 46 1.30 2.12 15.34
N GLY A 47 0.19 2.70 15.79
CA GLY A 47 0.16 3.95 16.56
C GLY A 47 0.38 5.21 15.73
N ILE A 48 0.30 5.09 14.39
CA ILE A 48 0.59 6.17 13.44
C ILE A 48 -0.72 6.52 12.72
N LYS A 49 -0.99 7.80 12.46
CA LYS A 49 -2.10 8.17 11.58
C LYS A 49 -1.70 8.03 10.11
N PRO A 50 -2.61 7.66 9.19
CA PRO A 50 -2.31 7.60 7.76
C PRO A 50 -1.75 8.90 7.19
N GLU A 51 -2.16 10.04 7.77
CA GLU A 51 -1.71 11.38 7.40
C GLU A 51 -0.27 11.68 7.85
N GLU A 52 0.20 10.98 8.88
CA GLU A 52 1.50 11.17 9.53
C GLU A 52 2.52 10.09 9.11
N LEU A 53 2.10 9.10 8.30
CA LEU A 53 2.91 7.96 7.90
C LEU A 53 4.22 8.38 7.21
N GLU A 54 4.15 9.38 6.32
CA GLU A 54 5.30 9.90 5.58
C GLU A 54 6.30 10.62 6.50
N ASP A 55 5.78 11.33 7.51
CA ASP A 55 6.60 12.07 8.46
C ASP A 55 7.26 11.12 9.47
N GLU A 56 6.56 10.07 9.92
CA GLU A 56 7.14 9.03 10.78
C GLU A 56 8.26 8.25 10.07
N ILE A 57 8.11 7.96 8.76
CA ILE A 57 9.16 7.34 7.95
C ILE A 57 10.41 8.23 7.94
N LYS A 58 10.26 9.54 7.68
CA LYS A 58 11.39 10.48 7.70
C LYS A 58 12.04 10.59 9.08
N GLU A 59 11.25 10.61 10.15
CA GLU A 59 11.78 10.60 11.50
C GLU A 59 12.62 9.34 11.78
N LEU A 60 12.12 8.17 11.38
CA LEU A 60 12.84 6.90 11.55
C LEU A 60 14.12 6.86 10.71
N GLU A 61 14.10 7.35 9.48
CA GLU A 61 15.30 7.47 8.64
C GLU A 61 16.36 8.39 9.26
N ASN A 62 15.95 9.54 9.79
CA ASN A 62 16.86 10.46 10.49
C ASN A 62 17.45 9.82 11.75
N LYS A 63 16.63 9.13 12.55
CA LYS A 63 17.09 8.39 13.74
C LYS A 63 18.07 7.27 13.37
N LEU A 64 17.83 6.60 12.24
CA LEU A 64 18.71 5.57 11.71
C LEU A 64 20.06 6.15 11.29
N GLN A 65 20.06 7.24 10.51
CA GLN A 65 21.28 7.91 10.10
C GLN A 65 22.10 8.41 11.30
N ALA A 66 21.44 9.03 12.28
CA ALA A 66 22.11 9.47 13.51
C ALA A 66 22.71 8.29 14.31
N SER A 67 22.02 7.16 14.34
CA SER A 67 22.52 5.95 15.01
C SER A 67 23.69 5.32 14.27
N LEU A 68 23.65 5.30 12.94
CA LEU A 68 24.75 4.83 12.10
C LEU A 68 25.98 5.73 12.23
N ALA A 69 25.80 7.05 12.22
CA ALA A 69 26.89 8.00 12.44
C ALA A 69 27.54 7.81 13.82
N LYS A 70 26.73 7.67 14.88
CA LYS A 70 27.24 7.36 16.23
C LYS A 70 27.97 6.02 16.28
N ALA A 71 27.45 5.00 15.61
CA ALA A 71 28.11 3.70 15.54
C ALA A 71 29.48 3.81 14.82
N GLN A 72 29.56 4.60 13.76
CA GLN A 72 30.81 4.88 13.05
C GLN A 72 31.80 5.69 13.90
N GLU A 73 31.34 6.66 14.69
CA GLU A 73 32.21 7.40 15.64
C GLU A 73 32.72 6.54 16.79
N LEU A 74 31.94 5.54 17.21
CA LEU A 74 32.31 4.60 18.28
C LEU A 74 33.21 3.46 17.77
N LEU A 75 33.24 3.22 16.47
CA LEU A 75 34.17 2.29 15.84
C LEU A 75 35.52 3.00 15.65
N PRO A 76 36.64 2.43 16.12
CA PRO A 76 37.95 3.00 15.84
C PRO A 76 38.20 2.97 14.32
N ASP A 77 38.89 3.99 13.80
CA ASP A 77 39.26 4.07 12.38
C ASP A 77 39.79 2.71 11.89
N ASP A 78 39.36 2.28 10.70
CA ASP A 78 39.79 1.02 10.07
C ASP A 78 41.33 0.88 10.01
N GLN A 79 42.05 2.01 10.00
CA GLN A 79 43.52 2.07 10.09
C GLN A 79 44.09 1.54 11.42
N ILE A 80 43.36 1.63 12.53
CA ILE A 80 43.75 1.09 13.84
C ILE A 80 43.41 -0.40 13.93
N LEU A 81 42.29 -0.84 13.35
CA LEU A 81 41.89 -2.25 13.32
C LEU A 81 42.87 -3.12 12.53
N ASP A 82 43.44 -2.61 11.44
CA ASP A 82 44.42 -3.35 10.61
C ASP A 82 45.82 -3.42 11.26
N GLN A 83 46.20 -2.45 12.09
CA GLN A 83 47.47 -2.48 12.85
C GLN A 83 47.50 -3.54 13.95
N THR A 84 46.33 -3.99 14.43
CA THR A 84 46.24 -5.06 15.45
C THR A 84 46.33 -6.47 14.87
N ARG A 85 46.19 -6.65 13.55
CA ARG A 85 46.31 -7.96 12.87
C ARG A 85 47.73 -8.28 12.36
N LYS A 86 48.68 -7.35 12.50
CA LYS A 86 50.08 -7.49 12.04
C LYS A 86 51.12 -7.58 13.17
N LYS A 87 50.74 -8.02 14.36
CA LYS A 87 51.69 -8.44 15.41
C LYS A 87 51.62 -9.93 15.65
#